data_AF-A0A7V8X0B6-F1
#
_entry.id   AF-A0A7V8X0B6-F1
#
_cell.length_a   1.000
_cell.length_b   1.000
_cell.length_c   1.000
_cell.angle_alpha   90.00
_cell.angle_beta   90.00
_cell.angle_gamma   90.00
#
_symmetry.space_group_name_H-M   'P 1'
#
loop_
_entity.id
_entity.type
_entity.pdbx_description
1 polymer ?
#
loop_
_entity_poly.entity_id
_entity_poly.type
_entity_poly.pdbx_seq_one_letter_code
_entity_poly.pdbx_strand_id
1 'polypeptide(L)' 'MLDDGEHDAIVVDAADAADGSGALVLSLTLIAGAHKGELVDVRATGLGRDALDMLAEPCTVHVNDGQPTVTFD' A
#
# COMPACT_ATOMS: atom_id res chain seq x y z
N MET A 1 -7.30 11.25 -0.30
CA MET A 1 -8.28 10.18 0.07
C MET A 1 -8.73 9.61 -1.26
N LEU A 2 -8.43 8.35 -1.49
CA LEU A 2 -8.70 7.71 -2.77
C LEU A 2 -10.20 7.53 -2.98
N ASP A 3 -10.64 7.72 -4.22
CA ASP A 3 -11.99 7.35 -4.63
C ASP A 3 -12.13 5.82 -4.65
N ASP A 4 -13.36 5.33 -4.50
CA ASP A 4 -13.66 3.90 -4.66
C ASP A 4 -13.25 3.41 -6.05
N GLY A 5 -12.68 2.20 -6.11
CA GLY A 5 -12.15 1.60 -7.33
C GLY A 5 -10.78 0.97 -7.15
N GLU A 6 -10.12 0.73 -8.28
CA GLU A 6 -8.79 0.10 -8.35
C GLU A 6 -7.74 1.14 -8.72
N HIS A 7 -6.62 1.13 -8.00
CA HIS A 7 -5.50 2.04 -8.21
C HIS A 7 -4.20 1.25 -8.26
N ASP A 8 -3.55 1.26 -9.42
CA ASP A 8 -2.23 0.66 -9.59
C ASP A 8 -1.19 1.47 -8.83
N ALA A 9 -0.33 0.79 -8.09
CA ALA A 9 0.68 1.40 -7.25
C ALA A 9 2.00 0.61 -7.22
N ILE A 10 3.02 1.24 -6.64
CA ILE A 10 4.28 0.61 -6.30
C ILE A 10 4.69 1.04 -4.89
N VAL A 11 5.21 0.10 -4.11
CA VAL A 11 5.78 0.41 -2.78
C VAL A 11 7.09 1.18 -2.96
N VAL A 12 7.16 2.39 -2.42
CA VAL A 12 8.37 3.22 -2.45
C VAL A 12 9.09 3.29 -1.11
N ASP A 13 8.36 3.03 -0.02
CA ASP A 13 8.93 2.90 1.32
C ASP A 13 8.13 1.88 2.13
N ALA A 14 8.79 1.25 3.09
CA ALA A 14 8.20 0.28 3.99
C ALA A 14 8.92 0.30 5.34
N ALA A 15 8.15 0.28 6.42
CA ALA A 15 8.68 0.25 7.77
C ALA A 15 7.81 -0.60 8.70
N ASP A 16 8.42 -1.19 9.72
CA ASP A 16 7.67 -1.82 10.81
C ASP A 16 6.82 -0.78 11.56
N ALA A 17 5.57 -1.15 11.86
CA ALA A 17 4.73 -0.33 12.72
C ALA A 17 5.31 -0.26 14.15
N ALA A 18 5.40 0.95 14.69
CA ALA A 18 6.03 1.21 15.98
C ALA A 18 5.28 0.66 17.22
N ASP A 19 4.14 0.00 17.03
CA ASP A 19 3.28 -0.51 18.10
C ASP A 19 3.49 -2.00 18.41
N GLY A 20 4.47 -2.64 17.79
CA GLY A 20 4.81 -4.05 18.07
C GLY A 20 3.78 -5.06 17.56
N SER A 21 2.83 -4.63 16.73
CA SER A 21 1.83 -5.52 16.12
C SER A 21 2.39 -6.46 15.05
N GLY A 22 3.63 -6.23 14.59
CA GLY A 22 4.18 -6.90 13.40
C GLY A 22 3.51 -6.45 12.09
N ALA A 23 2.76 -5.35 12.11
CA ALA A 23 2.24 -4.71 10.90
C ALA A 23 3.35 -3.94 10.18
N LEU A 24 3.21 -3.77 8.87
CA LEU A 24 4.03 -2.84 8.08
C LEU A 24 3.24 -1.58 7.75
N VAL A 25 3.91 -0.44 7.76
CA VAL A 25 3.46 0.81 7.15
C VAL A 25 4.14 0.90 5.79
N LEU A 26 3.34 0.93 4.73
CA LEU A 26 3.82 0.98 3.36
C LEU A 26 3.44 2.33 2.77
N SER A 27 4.41 3.02 2.16
CA SER A 27 4.16 4.20 1.35
C SER A 27 4.07 3.78 -0.11
N LEU A 28 2.89 3.98 -0.69
CA LEU A 28 2.56 3.57 -2.05
C LEU A 28 2.50 4.78 -2.96
N THR A 29 3.20 4.74 -4.09
CA THR A 29 3.02 5.74 -5.15
C THR A 29 2.07 5.20 -6.19
N LEU A 30 0.99 5.94 -6.48
CA LEU A 30 0.04 5.58 -7.52
C LEU A 30 0.63 5.85 -8.91
N ILE A 31 0.56 4.89 -9.82
CA ILE A 31 1.30 4.94 -11.10
C ILE A 31 0.41 5.23 -12.33
N ALA A 32 -0.91 5.16 -12.14
CA ALA A 32 -1.92 5.37 -13.18
C ALA A 32 -3.15 6.12 -12.65
N GLY A 33 -4.10 6.41 -13.55
CA GLY A 33 -5.38 7.00 -13.17
C GLY A 33 -5.32 8.50 -12.80
N ALA A 34 -6.41 8.98 -12.21
CA ALA A 34 -6.59 10.39 -11.83
C ALA A 34 -5.65 10.83 -10.70
N HIS A 35 -5.25 9.89 -9.85
CA HIS A 35 -4.40 10.12 -8.67
C HIS A 35 -2.92 9.80 -8.93
N LYS A 36 -2.52 9.68 -10.20
CA LYS A 36 -1.13 9.35 -10.56
C LYS A 36 -0.12 10.30 -9.91
N GLY A 37 0.87 9.72 -9.24
CA GLY A 37 1.93 10.42 -8.52
C GLY A 37 1.57 10.80 -7.07
N GLU A 38 0.34 10.55 -6.64
CA GLU A 38 -0.03 10.66 -5.23
C GLU A 38 0.66 9.57 -4.39
N LEU A 39 1.10 9.96 -3.20
CA LEU A 39 1.67 9.07 -2.20
C LEU A 39 0.60 8.75 -1.15
N VAL A 40 0.37 7.46 -0.90
CA VAL A 40 -0.63 6.98 0.06
C VAL A 40 0.03 6.03 1.04
N ASP A 41 -0.11 6.32 2.33
CA ASP A 41 0.35 5.43 3.39
C ASP A 41 -0.76 4.43 3.76
N VAL A 42 -0.42 3.15 3.73
CA VAL A 42 -1.30 2.06 4.16
C VAL A 42 -0.67 1.26 5.28
N ARG A 43 -1.52 0.78 6.18
CA ARG A 43 -1.11 -0.16 7.21
C ARG A 43 -1.52 -1.55 6.79
N ALA A 44 -0.54 -2.42 6.56
CA ALA A 44 -0.76 -3.80 6.15
C ALA A 44 -0.45 -4.77 7.30
N THR A 45 -1.28 -5.81 7.43
CA THR A 45 -1.14 -6.86 8.45
C THR A 45 -1.17 -8.23 7.78
N GLY A 46 -0.54 -9.23 8.41
CA GLY A 46 -0.62 -10.61 7.94
C GLY A 46 0.11 -10.91 6.63
N LEU A 47 1.06 -10.06 6.22
CA LEU A 47 1.80 -10.21 4.94
C LEU A 47 2.79 -11.38 4.94
N GLY A 48 3.33 -11.75 6.10
CA GLY A 48 4.36 -12.79 6.20
C GLY A 48 5.68 -12.45 5.50
N ARG A 49 5.87 -11.17 5.13
CA ARG A 49 7.05 -10.59 4.46
C ARG A 49 7.59 -9.44 5.32
N ASP A 50 8.88 -9.15 5.19
CA ASP A 50 9.50 -8.02 5.89
C ASP A 50 9.42 -6.71 5.07
N ALA A 51 9.85 -5.60 5.68
CA ALA A 51 9.82 -4.29 5.03
C ALA A 51 10.71 -4.21 3.77
N LEU A 52 11.85 -4.89 3.79
CA LEU A 52 12.80 -4.87 2.68
C LEU A 52 12.26 -5.63 1.48
N ASP A 53 11.59 -6.76 1.73
CA ASP A 53 10.92 -7.58 0.72
C ASP A 53 9.81 -6.81 -0.02
N MET A 54 9.28 -5.74 0.58
CA MET A 54 8.20 -4.95 -0.01
C MET A 54 8.69 -3.82 -0.90
N LEU A 55 9.95 -3.40 -0.81
CA LEU A 55 10.41 -2.26 -1.59
C LEU A 55 10.37 -2.54 -3.09
N ALA A 56 9.84 -1.58 -3.85
CA ALA A 56 9.62 -1.66 -5.29
C ALA A 56 8.63 -2.76 -5.73
N GLU A 57 7.89 -3.36 -4.81
CA GLU A 57 6.85 -4.34 -5.15
C GLU A 57 5.66 -3.65 -5.82
N PRO A 58 5.26 -4.09 -7.03
CA PRO A 58 4.02 -3.67 -7.65
C PRO A 58 2.81 -4.17 -6.85
N CYS A 59 1.77 -3.34 -6.76
CA CYS A 59 0.56 -3.71 -6.06
C CYS A 59 -0.67 -3.00 -6.62
N THR A 60 -1.85 -3.51 -6.27
CA THR A 60 -3.13 -2.86 -6.56
C THR A 60 -3.82 -2.49 -5.25
N VAL A 61 -4.23 -1.23 -5.13
CA VAL A 61 -5.06 -0.75 -4.04
C VAL A 61 -6.52 -0.81 -4.49
N HIS A 62 -7.33 -1.61 -3.79
CA HIS A 62 -8.78 -1.67 -3.98
C HIS A 62 -9.46 -0.90 -2.85
N VAL A 63 -10.20 0.14 -3.20
CA VAL A 63 -10.99 0.93 -2.25
C VAL A 63 -12.47 0.63 -2.46
N ASN A 64 -13.12 0.07 -1.46
CA ASN A 64 -14.55 -0.22 -1.48
C ASN A 64 -15.23 0.42 -0.28
N ASP A 65 -16.24 1.27 -0.49
CA ASP A 65 -16.91 2.03 0.55
C ASP A 65 -15.92 2.83 1.43
N GLY A 66 -14.88 3.41 0.81
CA GLY A 66 -13.80 4.12 1.49
C GLY A 66 -12.82 3.26 2.29
N GLN A 67 -12.93 1.93 2.20
CA GLN A 67 -12.06 1.00 2.92
C GLN A 67 -10.99 0.40 1.96
N PRO A 68 -9.69 0.70 2.18
CA PRO A 68 -8.63 0.20 1.31
C PRO A 68 -8.20 -1.22 1.67
N THR A 69 -7.93 -2.01 0.64
CA THR A 69 -7.22 -3.30 0.70
C THR A 69 -6.12 -3.30 -0.37
N VAL A 70 -5.03 -4.02 -0.13
CA VAL A 70 -3.90 -4.07 -1.06
C VAL A 70 -3.59 -5.51 -1.42
N THR A 71 -3.41 -5.75 -2.71
CA THR A 71 -2.99 -7.03 -3.28
C THR A 71 -1.60 -6.86 -3.91
N PHE A 72 -0.74 -7.85 -3.73
CA PHE A 72 0.62 -7.89 -4.26
C PHE A 72 0.73 -9.07 -5.22
N ASP A 73 1.56 -8.95 -6.26
CA ASP A 73 1.81 -10.00 -7.26
C ASP A 73 2.68 -11.15 -6.75
#